data_AF-A0A0F9ERQ6-F1
#
_entry.id   AF-A0A0F9ERQ6-F1
#
_cell.length_a   1.000
_cell.length_b   1.000
_cell.length_c   1.000
_cell.angle_alpha   90.00
_cell.angle_beta   90.00
_cell.angle_gamma   90.00
#
_symmetry.space_group_name_H-M   'P 1'
#
loop_
_entity.id
_entity.type
_entity.pdbx_description
1 polymer ?
#
loop_
_entity_poly.entity_id
_entity_poly.type
_entity_poly.pdbx_seq_one_letter_code
_entity_poly.pdbx_strand_id
1 'polypeptide(L)'
;MITFKNNAANLVEDFEENLDVRLKVLLYTLDGFVQNEIGDKSIVITSIMRPENLKSVHACGRGVDIRSRHFTRREGNKIVEFMQKHFLYMHNNMYLVKFCLKDERGKKESPHFHLQVDRTNELKIQ
;
A
#
# COMPACT_ATOMS: atom_id res chain seq x y z
N MET A 1 10.53 6.96 7.70
CA MET A 1 11.22 5.70 7.35
C MET A 1 10.18 4.60 7.40
N ILE A 2 9.95 3.92 6.28
CA ILE A 2 8.95 2.85 6.20
C ILE A 2 9.27 1.79 7.25
N THR A 3 8.28 1.45 8.07
CA THR A 3 8.44 0.46 9.13
C THR A 3 7.91 -0.89 8.67
N PHE A 4 8.62 -1.98 8.98
CA PHE A 4 8.20 -3.34 8.68
C PHE A 4 7.69 -4.02 9.96
N LYS A 5 6.58 -4.77 9.86
CA LYS A 5 6.03 -5.49 11.01
C LYS A 5 7.09 -6.43 11.60
N ASN A 6 7.41 -6.20 12.87
CA ASN A 6 8.40 -6.97 13.63
C ASN A 6 9.80 -7.02 13.00
N ASN A 7 10.17 -6.07 12.12
CA ASN A 7 11.42 -6.10 11.36
C ASN A 7 11.70 -7.47 10.70
N ALA A 8 10.64 -8.14 10.22
CA ALA A 8 10.79 -9.46 9.63
C ALA A 8 11.72 -9.36 8.42
N ALA A 9 12.87 -10.04 8.48
CA ALA A 9 13.89 -9.99 7.42
C ALA A 9 13.31 -10.27 6.03
N ASN A 10 12.40 -11.25 5.94
CA ASN A 10 11.73 -11.61 4.69
C ASN A 10 10.87 -10.47 4.13
N LEU A 11 10.29 -9.59 4.97
CA LEU A 11 9.53 -8.43 4.47
C LEU A 11 10.45 -7.34 3.92
N VAL A 12 11.65 -7.21 4.48
CA VAL A 12 12.66 -6.26 3.96
C VAL A 12 13.17 -6.77 2.62
N GLU A 13 13.54 -8.05 2.53
CA GLU A 13 13.93 -8.70 1.27
C GLU A 13 12.82 -8.61 0.22
N ASP A 14 11.58 -8.95 0.56
CA ASP A 14 10.44 -8.80 -0.34
C ASP A 14 10.24 -7.35 -0.81
N PHE A 15 10.50 -6.38 0.07
CA PHE A 15 10.40 -4.97 -0.26
C PHE A 15 11.52 -4.52 -1.20
N GLU A 16 12.75 -4.98 -0.99
CA GLU A 16 13.91 -4.59 -1.79
C GLU A 16 13.98 -5.32 -3.13
N GLU A 17 13.60 -6.59 -3.18
CA GLU A 17 13.86 -7.44 -4.35
C GLU A 17 12.58 -7.78 -5.13
N ASN A 18 11.45 -7.97 -4.45
CA ASN A 18 10.25 -8.54 -5.06
C ASN A 18 9.13 -7.52 -5.33
N LEU A 19 9.09 -6.42 -4.59
CA LEU A 19 8.02 -5.43 -4.70
C LEU A 19 8.17 -4.57 -5.97
N ASP A 20 7.08 -4.43 -6.72
CA ASP A 20 6.99 -3.59 -7.91
C ASP A 20 7.49 -2.16 -7.61
N VAL A 21 8.39 -1.64 -8.43
CA VAL A 21 9.01 -0.32 -8.25
C VAL A 21 7.98 0.80 -8.11
N ARG A 22 6.84 0.70 -8.80
CA ARG A 22 5.75 1.68 -8.70
C ARG A 22 5.14 1.68 -7.30
N LEU A 23 4.98 0.50 -6.69
CA LEU A 23 4.52 0.39 -5.31
C LEU A 23 5.53 0.98 -4.32
N LYS A 24 6.84 0.78 -4.53
CA LYS A 24 7.86 1.40 -3.68
C LYS A 24 7.75 2.93 -3.68
N VAL A 25 7.66 3.53 -4.87
CA VAL A 25 7.50 4.99 -5.03
C VAL A 25 6.25 5.49 -4.31
N LEU A 26 5.13 4.78 -4.45
CA LEU A 26 3.88 5.12 -3.78
C LEU A 26 4.01 5.01 -2.26
N LEU A 27 4.70 3.99 -1.75
CA LEU A 27 4.89 3.79 -0.31
C LEU A 27 5.78 4.87 0.31
N TYR A 28 6.88 5.26 -0.36
CA TYR A 28 7.71 6.38 0.11
C TYR A 28 6.95 7.70 0.11
N THR A 29 6.19 7.97 -0.96
CA THR A 29 5.38 9.19 -1.05
C THR A 29 4.30 9.21 0.02
N LEU A 30 3.65 8.07 0.26
CA LEU A 30 2.65 7.94 1.31
C LEU A 30 3.25 8.10 2.71
N ASP A 31 4.41 7.49 3.00
CA ASP A 31 5.10 7.64 4.29
C ASP A 31 5.47 9.10 4.56
N GLY A 32 5.95 9.80 3.53
CA GLY A 32 6.22 11.24 3.59
C GLY A 32 4.97 12.06 3.88
N PHE A 33 3.85 11.80 3.20
CA PHE A 33 2.57 12.46 3.50
C PHE A 33 2.14 12.21 4.95
N VAL A 34 2.21 10.95 5.41
CA VAL A 34 1.81 10.59 6.78
C VAL A 34 2.63 11.36 7.82
N GLN A 35 3.96 11.40 7.66
CA GLN A 35 4.85 12.11 8.59
C GLN A 35 4.56 13.61 8.64
N ASN A 36 4.21 14.23 7.51
CA ASN A 36 3.95 15.66 7.45
C ASN A 36 2.52 16.04 7.92
N GLU A 37 1.49 15.29 7.51
CA GLU A 37 0.08 15.72 7.63
C GLU A 37 -0.70 15.04 8.76
N ILE A 38 -0.16 13.93 9.28
CA ILE A 38 -0.81 13.11 10.32
C ILE A 38 0.03 13.11 11.62
N GLY A 39 1.24 13.66 11.58
CA GLY A 39 2.21 13.72 12.68
C GLY A 39 3.34 12.71 12.52
N ASP A 40 4.24 12.59 13.51
CA ASP A 40 5.41 11.68 13.54
C ASP A 40 5.05 10.17 13.59
N LYS A 41 4.04 9.77 12.82
CA LYS A 41 3.63 8.40 12.57
C LYS A 41 4.28 7.91 11.29
N SER A 42 4.25 6.60 11.06
CA SER A 42 4.76 6.00 9.82
C SER A 42 3.86 4.85 9.40
N ILE A 43 3.87 4.54 8.12
CA ILE A 43 3.15 3.37 7.61
C ILE A 43 3.88 2.09 8.03
N VAL A 44 3.10 1.04 8.35
CA VAL A 44 3.66 -0.27 8.71
C VAL A 44 3.28 -1.29 7.65
N ILE A 45 4.28 -1.78 6.91
CA ILE A 45 4.07 -2.85 5.94
C ILE A 45 3.95 -4.19 6.68
N THR A 46 2.93 -4.96 6.31
CA THR A 46 2.60 -6.23 6.99
C THR A 46 2.56 -7.44 6.08
N SER A 47 2.50 -7.24 4.77
CA SER A 47 2.57 -8.31 3.78
C SER A 47 2.90 -7.74 2.42
N ILE A 48 3.81 -8.40 1.70
CA ILE A 48 4.17 -8.09 0.31
C ILE A 48 3.96 -9.35 -0.53
N MET A 49 4.74 -10.41 -0.29
CA MET A 49 4.60 -11.66 -1.02
C MET A 49 3.63 -12.64 -0.35
N ARG A 50 2.84 -13.33 -1.17
CA ARG A 50 1.98 -14.47 -0.80
C ARG A 50 2.01 -15.52 -1.91
N PRO A 51 3.11 -16.27 -2.05
CA PRO A 51 3.29 -17.23 -3.15
C PRO A 51 2.25 -18.36 -3.13
N GLU A 52 1.65 -18.64 -1.97
CA GLU A 52 0.64 -19.69 -1.80
C GLU A 52 -0.67 -19.45 -2.57
N ASN A 53 -0.94 -18.21 -2.97
CA ASN A 53 -2.15 -17.84 -3.72
C ASN A 53 -1.79 -17.21 -5.08
N LEU A 54 -1.55 -18.05 -6.08
CA LEU A 54 -1.13 -17.64 -7.43
C LEU A 54 -2.09 -16.68 -8.14
N LYS A 55 -3.36 -16.60 -7.71
CA LYS A 55 -4.35 -15.66 -8.26
C LYS A 55 -4.27 -14.27 -7.61
N SER A 56 -3.51 -14.13 -6.53
CA SER A 56 -3.34 -12.87 -5.80
C SER A 56 -2.30 -11.95 -6.45
N VAL A 57 -2.54 -10.65 -6.42
CA VAL A 57 -1.54 -9.63 -6.79
C VAL A 57 -0.28 -9.71 -5.90
N HIS A 58 -0.41 -10.27 -4.68
CA HIS A 58 0.73 -10.54 -3.79
C HIS A 58 1.64 -11.67 -4.29
N ALA A 59 1.17 -12.60 -5.12
CA ALA A 59 2.02 -13.68 -5.63
C ALA A 59 3.06 -13.19 -6.64
N CYS A 60 2.93 -11.94 -7.10
CA CYS A 60 3.82 -11.33 -8.10
C CYS A 60 4.32 -9.95 -7.66
N GLY A 61 4.39 -9.69 -6.35
CA GLY A 61 4.95 -8.43 -5.83
C GLY A 61 4.17 -7.17 -6.20
N ARG A 62 2.91 -7.30 -6.60
CA ARG A 62 2.04 -6.19 -7.05
C ARG A 62 0.93 -5.85 -6.06
N GLY A 63 1.00 -6.38 -4.84
CA GLY A 63 0.11 -6.06 -3.74
C GLY A 63 0.90 -5.84 -2.46
N VAL A 64 0.48 -4.85 -1.66
CA VAL A 64 1.05 -4.58 -0.35
C VAL A 64 -0.07 -4.28 0.64
N ASP A 65 0.03 -4.91 1.80
CA ASP A 65 -0.88 -4.70 2.92
C ASP A 65 -0.20 -3.85 3.98
N ILE A 66 -0.81 -2.70 4.26
CA ILE A 66 -0.34 -1.72 5.24
C ILE A 66 -1.27 -1.78 6.45
N ARG A 67 -0.69 -1.90 7.65
CA ARG A 67 -1.45 -1.76 8.89
C ARG A 67 -1.31 -0.37 9.45
N SER A 68 -2.36 -0.01 10.16
CA SER A 68 -2.52 1.29 10.77
C SER A 68 -3.12 1.18 12.14
N ARG A 69 -2.51 0.34 12.99
CA ARG A 69 -2.86 0.23 14.41
C ARG A 69 -2.73 1.55 15.18
N HIS A 70 -2.13 2.56 14.56
CA HIS A 70 -1.89 3.89 15.13
C HIS A 70 -2.64 5.03 14.40
N PHE A 71 -3.44 4.73 13.38
CA PHE A 71 -4.31 5.75 12.76
C PHE A 71 -5.73 5.59 13.26
N THR A 72 -6.37 6.71 13.56
CA THR A 72 -7.80 6.83 13.72
C THR A 72 -8.49 6.67 12.36
N ARG A 73 -9.80 6.40 12.36
CA ARG A 73 -10.60 6.37 11.13
C ARG A 73 -10.53 7.68 10.33
N ARG A 74 -10.50 8.83 11.03
CA ARG A 74 -10.37 10.15 10.39
C ARG A 74 -9.04 10.30 9.66
N GLU A 75 -7.94 9.90 10.29
CA GLU A 75 -6.61 9.92 9.67
C GLU A 75 -6.53 8.93 8.50
N GLY A 76 -7.15 7.74 8.65
CA GLY A 76 -7.25 6.79 7.56
C GLY A 76 -8.02 7.33 6.34
N ASN A 77 -9.08 8.11 6.57
CA ASN A 77 -9.81 8.77 5.49
C ASN A 77 -8.94 9.83 4.78
N LYS A 78 -8.13 10.62 5.50
CA LYS A 78 -7.18 11.57 4.88
C LYS A 78 -6.18 10.85 3.97
N ILE A 79 -5.68 9.70 4.41
CA ILE A 79 -4.77 8.87 3.62
C ILE A 79 -5.45 8.39 2.34
N VAL A 80 -6.68 7.89 2.44
CA VAL A 80 -7.47 7.46 1.27
C VAL A 80 -7.66 8.62 0.30
N GLU A 81 -8.05 9.78 0.79
CA GLU A 81 -8.28 10.99 -0.02
C GLU A 81 -6.99 11.43 -0.74
N PHE A 82 -5.86 11.47 -0.03
CA PHE A 82 -4.55 11.77 -0.61
C PHE A 82 -4.20 10.79 -1.74
N MET A 83 -4.30 9.48 -1.47
CA MET A 83 -4.00 8.46 -2.47
C MET A 83 -4.93 8.53 -3.68
N GLN A 84 -6.22 8.80 -3.44
CA GLN A 84 -7.21 8.93 -4.50
C GLN A 84 -6.97 10.17 -5.38
N LYS A 85 -6.65 11.31 -4.76
CA LYS A 85 -6.41 12.57 -5.45
C LYS A 85 -5.15 12.56 -6.31
N HIS A 86 -4.10 11.88 -5.85
CA HIS A 86 -2.76 11.98 -6.45
C HIS A 86 -2.33 10.76 -7.25
N PHE A 87 -2.91 9.58 -6.99
CA PHE A 87 -2.42 8.32 -7.56
C PHE A 87 -3.51 7.41 -8.15
N LEU A 88 -4.78 7.79 -8.04
CA LEU A 88 -5.87 7.08 -8.72
C LEU A 88 -5.85 7.44 -10.21
N TYR A 89 -4.99 6.79 -10.97
CA TYR A 89 -5.07 6.81 -12.42
C TYR A 89 -6.16 5.85 -12.89
N MET A 90 -7.29 6.40 -13.32
CA MET A 90 -8.25 5.69 -14.15
C MET A 90 -7.87 5.87 -15.61
N HIS A 91 -7.57 4.77 -16.29
CA HIS A 91 -7.53 4.73 -17.76
C HIS A 91 -8.45 3.60 -18.22
N ASN A 92 -9.42 3.91 -19.07
CA ASN A 92 -10.40 2.95 -19.60
C ASN A 92 -11.08 2.06 -18.52
N ASN A 93 -11.60 2.65 -17.44
CA ASN A 93 -12.25 1.95 -16.32
C ASN A 93 -11.35 0.95 -15.54
N MET A 94 -10.03 1.00 -15.72
CA MET A 94 -9.07 0.18 -14.97
C MET A 94 -8.26 1.06 -14.02
N TYR A 95 -8.17 0.63 -12.75
CA TYR A 95 -7.40 1.32 -11.73
C TYR A 95 -5.94 0.86 -11.82
N LEU A 96 -5.03 1.75 -12.21
CA LEU A 96 -3.59 1.44 -12.16
C LEU A 96 -3.16 1.17 -10.71
N VAL A 97 -3.78 1.85 -9.76
CA VAL A 97 -3.56 1.70 -8.32
C VAL A 97 -4.92 1.58 -7.62
N LYS A 98 -5.20 0.46 -6.95
CA LYS A 98 -6.37 0.34 -6.07
C LYS A 98 -5.91 0.45 -4.63
N PHE A 99 -6.43 1.46 -3.93
CA PHE A 99 -6.23 1.68 -2.51
C PHE A 99 -7.58 1.59 -1.81
N CYS A 100 -7.73 0.67 -0.86
CA CYS A 100 -8.97 0.53 -0.11
C CYS A 100 -8.71 0.49 1.38
N LEU A 101 -9.54 1.22 2.11
CA LEU A 101 -9.63 1.14 3.55
C LEU A 101 -10.52 -0.06 3.92
N LYS A 102 -9.97 -0.96 4.72
CA LYS A 102 -10.68 -2.08 5.34
C LYS A 102 -10.67 -1.87 6.85
N ASP A 103 -11.74 -2.29 7.51
CA ASP A 103 -11.71 -2.39 8.98
C ASP A 103 -10.85 -3.61 9.36
N GLU A 104 -9.99 -3.47 10.37
CA GLU A 104 -9.31 -4.64 10.93
C GLU A 104 -10.36 -5.61 11.50
N ARG A 105 -10.24 -6.91 11.17
CA ARG A 105 -11.13 -7.95 11.74
C ARG A 105 -11.08 -7.87 13.27
N GLY A 106 -12.23 -7.57 13.88
CA GLY A 106 -12.38 -7.43 15.34
C GLY A 106 -12.05 -6.06 15.91
N LYS A 107 -11.62 -5.08 15.11
CA LYS A 107 -11.33 -3.71 15.54
C LYS A 107 -11.90 -2.71 14.52
N LYS A 108 -13.19 -2.39 14.66
CA LYS A 108 -13.96 -1.48 13.76
C LYS A 108 -13.35 -0.07 13.58
N GLU A 109 -12.37 0.29 14.40
CA GLU A 109 -11.76 1.62 14.40
C GLU A 109 -10.33 1.65 13.86
N SER A 110 -9.67 0.50 13.73
CA SER A 110 -8.31 0.45 13.19
C SER A 110 -8.38 0.26 11.69
N PRO A 111 -7.90 1.24 10.91
CA PRO A 111 -7.83 1.10 9.47
C PRO A 111 -6.84 -0.01 9.09
N HIS A 112 -7.02 -0.58 7.90
CA HIS A 112 -6.10 -1.47 7.22
C HIS A 112 -6.17 -1.17 5.73
N PHE A 113 -5.02 -1.01 5.08
CA PHE A 113 -4.99 -0.63 3.68
C PHE A 113 -4.43 -1.75 2.82
N HIS A 114 -5.06 -1.93 1.67
CA HIS A 114 -4.54 -2.76 0.60
C HIS A 114 -4.26 -1.88 -0.60
N LEU A 115 -3.00 -1.84 -1.04
CA LEU A 115 -2.52 -1.13 -2.21
C LEU A 115 -2.09 -2.18 -3.25
N GLN A 116 -2.58 -2.05 -4.47
CA GLN A 116 -2.24 -2.95 -5.56
C GLN A 116 -2.02 -2.19 -6.87
N VAL A 117 -1.14 -2.71 -7.73
CA VAL A 117 -0.96 -2.22 -9.11
C VAL A 117 -1.41 -3.26 -10.13
N ASP A 118 -2.23 -2.85 -11.10
CA ASP A 118 -2.74 -3.77 -12.12
C ASP A 118 -1.74 -4.04 -13.25
N ARG A 119 -1.95 -5.13 -14.02
CA ARG A 119 -1.08 -5.59 -15.11
C ARG A 119 -1.17 -4.72 -16.36
N THR A 120 -2.02 -3.70 -16.38
CA THR A 120 -2.46 -3.02 -17.60
C THR A 120 -1.37 -2.15 -18.17
N ASN A 121 -0.51 -2.86 -18.90
CA ASN A 121 0.46 -2.49 -19.91
C ASN A 121 1.75 -1.87 -19.35
N GLU A 122 2.86 -2.51 -19.74
CA GLU A 122 3.99 -1.79 -20.34
C GLU A 122 3.47 -0.46 -20.88
N LEU A 123 3.80 0.66 -20.24
CA LEU A 123 3.55 1.98 -20.78
C LEU A 123 4.27 2.03 -22.13
N LYS A 124 3.56 1.68 -23.20
CA LYS A 124 3.97 2.02 -24.55
C LYS A 124 3.78 3.52 -24.64
N ILE A 125 4.83 4.25 -24.26
CA ILE A 125 5.03 5.62 -24.65
C ILE A 125 5.12 5.56 -26.19
N GLN A 126 4.03 5.94 -26.86
CA GLN A 126 4.02 6.21 -28.30
C GLN A 126 4.42 7.65 -28.54
#